data_AF-W4IQR2-F1
#
_entry.id   AF-W4IQR2-F1
#
_cell.length_a   1.000
_cell.length_b   1.000
_cell.length_c   1.000
_cell.angle_alpha   90.00
_cell.angle_beta   90.00
_cell.angle_gamma   90.00
#
_symmetry.space_group_name_H-M   'P 1'
#
loop_
_entity.id
_entity.type
_entity.pdbx_description
1 polymer ?
#
loop_
_entity_poly.entity_id
_entity_poly.type
_entity_poly.pdbx_seq_one_letter_code
_entity_poly.pdbx_strand_id
1 'polypeptide(L)'
;MDLTAACTGFIFAFVTAYNFLNRYKNILIVGSDALSNFVDWRDRNTCVLFGDAAGAVVLQRTEEKEENKIFNYYLGSDSELNDLLTINFDHDKYNLDKPNVNKYGKLYMNGKEVFKYTISNIPKILKKAIQHSNINIEDINYFIFHQANIRIIETVAKNLNIPMSKVK
;
A
#
# COMPACT_ATOMS: atom_id res chain seq x y z
N MET A 1 -9.21 -4.62 -14.92
CA MET A 1 -9.72 -3.56 -14.04
C MET A 1 -8.50 -2.94 -13.44
N ASP A 2 -8.38 -1.63 -13.56
CA ASP A 2 -7.22 -0.90 -13.04
C ASP A 2 -7.64 -0.20 -11.76
N LEU A 3 -6.80 -0.27 -10.74
CA LEU A 3 -7.07 0.28 -9.41
C LEU A 3 -5.93 1.20 -9.00
N THR A 4 -6.25 2.46 -8.74
CA THR A 4 -5.27 3.47 -8.32
C THR A 4 -5.44 3.76 -6.84
N ALA A 5 -4.52 3.26 -6.01
CA ALA A 5 -4.45 3.58 -4.59
C ALA A 5 -2.98 3.67 -4.08
N ALA A 6 -2.08 4.17 -4.94
CA ALA A 6 -0.65 4.32 -4.62
C ALA A 6 -0.06 3.07 -3.93
N CYS A 7 0.74 3.23 -2.88
CA CYS A 7 1.40 2.13 -2.16
C CYS A 7 0.43 1.11 -1.52
N THR A 8 -0.85 1.43 -1.34
CA THR A 8 -1.86 0.48 -0.81
C THR A 8 -2.61 -0.26 -1.92
N GLY A 9 -2.32 0.04 -3.19
CA GLY A 9 -2.97 -0.53 -4.38
C GLY A 9 -3.07 -2.05 -4.36
N PHE A 10 -2.00 -2.75 -3.96
CA PHE A 10 -2.03 -4.21 -3.90
C PHE A 10 -3.08 -4.74 -2.91
N ILE A 11 -3.17 -4.16 -1.70
CA ILE A 11 -4.14 -4.61 -0.68
C ILE A 11 -5.57 -4.26 -1.09
N PHE A 12 -5.80 -3.08 -1.69
CA PHE A 12 -7.10 -2.73 -2.27
C PHE A 12 -7.50 -3.73 -3.35
N ALA A 13 -6.60 -4.02 -4.30
CA ALA A 13 -6.85 -4.99 -5.36
C ALA A 13 -7.10 -6.40 -4.82
N PHE A 14 -6.35 -6.81 -3.79
CA PHE A 14 -6.51 -8.11 -3.13
C PHE A 14 -7.90 -8.27 -2.51
N VAL A 15 -8.36 -7.27 -1.74
CA VAL A 15 -9.69 -7.30 -1.13
C VAL A 15 -10.78 -7.24 -2.20
N THR A 16 -10.62 -6.43 -3.25
CA THR A 16 -11.57 -6.38 -4.37
C THR A 16 -11.66 -7.74 -5.06
N ALA A 17 -10.52 -8.36 -5.38
CA ALA A 17 -10.48 -9.68 -6.00
C ALA A 17 -11.08 -10.76 -5.12
N TYR A 18 -10.77 -10.76 -3.81
CA TYR A 18 -11.36 -11.70 -2.84
C TYR A 18 -12.89 -11.66 -2.87
N ASN A 19 -13.49 -10.46 -2.90
CA ASN A 19 -14.95 -10.29 -2.98
C ASN A 19 -15.54 -10.76 -4.32
N PHE A 20 -14.73 -10.89 -5.37
CA PHE A 20 -15.14 -11.42 -6.67
C PHE A 20 -14.99 -12.94 -6.81
N LEU A 21 -14.37 -13.63 -5.86
CA LEU A 21 -14.18 -15.09 -5.92
C LEU A 21 -15.52 -15.86 -5.93
N ASN A 22 -16.60 -15.26 -5.44
CA ASN A 22 -17.95 -15.85 -5.56
C ASN A 22 -18.38 -16.04 -7.03
N ARG A 23 -17.88 -15.21 -7.96
CA ARG A 23 -18.22 -15.22 -9.38
C ARG A 23 -17.11 -15.82 -10.25
N TYR A 24 -15.86 -15.67 -9.84
CA TYR A 24 -14.70 -16.14 -10.62
C TYR A 24 -13.87 -17.12 -9.81
N LYS A 25 -13.50 -18.26 -10.41
CA LYS A 25 -12.68 -19.27 -9.75
C LYS A 25 -11.24 -18.80 -9.55
N ASN A 26 -10.67 -18.13 -10.55
CA ASN A 26 -9.28 -17.67 -10.56
C ASN A 26 -9.22 -16.20 -10.95
N ILE A 27 -8.45 -15.42 -10.21
CA ILE A 27 -8.24 -13.99 -10.45
C ILE A 27 -6.74 -13.70 -10.36
N LEU A 28 -6.17 -13.14 -11.42
CA LEU A 28 -4.80 -12.63 -11.45
C LEU A 28 -4.78 -11.18 -10.96
N ILE A 29 -3.95 -10.88 -9.98
CA ILE A 29 -3.66 -9.53 -9.50
C ILE A 29 -2.24 -9.20 -9.91
N VAL A 30 -2.05 -8.06 -10.57
CA VAL A 30 -0.74 -7.53 -10.93
C VAL A 30 -0.61 -6.14 -10.32
N GLY A 31 0.39 -5.95 -9.47
CA GLY A 31 0.83 -4.64 -9.01
C GLY A 31 2.09 -4.27 -9.77
N SER A 32 2.12 -3.08 -10.38
CA SER A 32 3.27 -2.58 -11.11
C SER A 32 3.37 -1.08 -10.97
N ASP A 33 4.57 -0.59 -10.72
CA ASP A 33 4.88 0.83 -10.60
C ASP A 33 6.16 1.15 -11.35
N ALA A 34 6.15 2.26 -12.10
CA ALA A 34 7.31 2.80 -12.80
C ALA A 34 7.60 4.23 -12.31
N LEU A 35 7.76 4.37 -10.99
CA LEU A 35 7.88 5.65 -10.31
C LEU A 35 9.18 6.39 -10.64
N SER A 36 10.21 5.71 -11.16
CA SER A 36 11.46 6.33 -11.60
C SER A 36 11.24 7.45 -12.63
N ASN A 37 10.17 7.36 -13.43
CA ASN A 37 9.77 8.41 -14.39
C ASN A 37 9.43 9.75 -13.72
N PHE A 38 8.92 9.71 -12.49
CA PHE A 38 8.48 10.87 -11.73
C PHE A 38 9.49 11.35 -10.68
N VAL A 39 10.61 10.64 -10.50
CA VAL A 39 11.67 11.05 -9.56
C VAL A 39 12.43 12.27 -10.09
N ASP A 40 12.75 13.23 -9.22
CA ASP A 40 13.81 14.23 -9.46
C ASP A 40 15.14 13.65 -8.94
N TRP A 41 16.04 13.29 -9.85
CA TRP A 41 17.33 12.68 -9.52
C TRP A 41 18.28 13.61 -8.76
N ARG A 42 17.96 14.91 -8.65
CA ARG A 42 18.70 15.87 -7.83
C ARG A 42 18.17 15.95 -6.39
N ASP A 43 16.96 15.46 -6.14
CA ASP A 43 16.38 15.42 -4.80
C ASP A 43 16.70 14.09 -4.10
N ARG A 44 17.69 14.14 -3.21
CA ARG A 44 18.12 12.98 -2.42
C ARG A 44 17.04 12.43 -1.50
N ASN A 45 15.98 13.20 -1.18
CA ASN A 45 14.91 12.73 -0.31
C ASN A 45 14.01 11.69 -0.98
N THR A 46 13.95 11.68 -2.31
CA THR A 46 13.07 10.80 -3.09
C THR A 46 13.87 9.82 -3.96
N CYS A 47 14.99 10.25 -4.56
CA CYS A 47 15.72 9.44 -5.55
C CYS A 47 16.42 8.19 -5.00
N VAL A 48 16.58 8.10 -3.68
CA VAL A 48 17.16 6.91 -3.00
C VAL A 48 16.11 5.91 -2.53
N LEU A 49 14.82 6.23 -2.67
CA LEU A 49 13.71 5.45 -2.12
C LEU A 49 12.84 4.81 -3.21
N PHE A 50 12.55 5.56 -4.28
CA PHE A 50 11.64 5.11 -5.32
C PHE A 50 12.36 4.41 -6.46
N GLY A 51 11.78 3.32 -6.92
CA GLY A 51 12.23 2.54 -8.06
C GLY A 51 11.05 1.90 -8.78
N ASP A 52 11.37 1.05 -9.75
CA ASP A 52 10.38 0.38 -10.58
C ASP A 52 10.32 -1.10 -10.22
N ALA A 53 9.11 -1.64 -10.13
CA ALA A 53 8.90 -3.04 -9.83
C ALA A 53 7.52 -3.50 -10.31
N ALA A 54 7.40 -4.81 -10.53
CA ALA A 54 6.12 -5.47 -10.73
C ALA A 54 6.08 -6.78 -9.94
N GLY A 55 4.89 -7.15 -9.48
CA GLY A 55 4.62 -8.39 -8.78
C GLY A 55 3.21 -8.88 -9.10
N ALA A 56 3.01 -10.19 -9.06
CA ALA A 56 1.71 -10.78 -9.36
C ALA A 56 1.37 -11.93 -8.41
N VAL A 57 0.08 -12.06 -8.11
CA VAL A 57 -0.48 -13.20 -7.36
C VAL A 57 -1.73 -13.71 -8.06
N VAL A 58 -1.96 -15.01 -8.00
CA VAL A 58 -3.22 -15.62 -8.45
C VAL A 58 -4.02 -15.98 -7.21
N LEU A 59 -5.23 -15.44 -7.11
CA LEU A 59 -6.22 -15.86 -6.12
C LEU A 59 -7.13 -16.91 -6.74
N GLN A 60 -7.23 -18.06 -6.08
CA GLN A 60 -8.14 -19.13 -6.45
C GLN A 60 -9.18 -19.30 -5.34
N ARG A 61 -10.45 -19.46 -5.72
CA ARG A 61 -11.52 -19.82 -4.80
C ARG A 61 -11.24 -21.21 -4.23
N THR A 62 -11.28 -21.32 -2.91
CA THR A 62 -11.17 -22.57 -2.17
C THR A 62 -12.53 -23.27 -2.07
N GLU A 63 -12.51 -24.58 -1.85
CA GLU A 63 -13.72 -25.34 -1.50
C GLU A 63 -14.11 -25.04 -0.03
N GLU A 64 -15.38 -25.18 0.34
CA GLU A 64 -15.91 -24.76 1.66
C GLU A 64 -15.21 -25.41 2.87
N LYS A 65 -14.55 -26.55 2.68
CA LYS A 65 -13.87 -27.31 3.75
C LYS A 65 -12.40 -26.94 3.93
N GLU A 66 -11.84 -26.06 3.11
CA GLU A 66 -10.44 -25.65 3.22
C GLU A 66 -10.26 -24.54 4.26
N GLU A 67 -9.25 -24.67 5.13
CA GLU A 67 -8.94 -23.70 6.19
C GLU A 67 -8.29 -22.40 5.68
N ASN A 68 -8.00 -22.31 4.38
CA ASN A 68 -7.37 -21.14 3.77
C ASN A 68 -8.40 -20.02 3.55
N LYS A 69 -8.49 -19.11 4.52
CA LYS A 69 -9.42 -17.98 4.52
C LYS A 69 -8.76 -16.69 4.96
N ILE A 70 -9.32 -15.58 4.48
CA ILE A 70 -9.03 -14.26 5.04
C ILE A 70 -9.86 -14.10 6.31
N PHE A 71 -9.19 -13.85 7.44
CA PHE A 71 -9.86 -13.67 8.72
C PHE A 71 -10.61 -12.34 8.82
N ASN A 72 -9.93 -11.25 8.48
CA ASN A 72 -10.50 -9.91 8.41
C ASN A 72 -9.55 -8.99 7.62
N TYR A 73 -10.06 -7.84 7.17
CA TYR A 73 -9.27 -6.79 6.52
C TYR A 73 -9.80 -5.41 6.92
N TYR A 74 -8.92 -4.42 6.90
CA TYR A 74 -9.30 -3.02 7.08
C TYR A 74 -8.72 -2.17 5.96
N LEU A 75 -9.60 -1.43 5.27
CA LEU A 75 -9.23 -0.43 4.27
C LEU A 75 -9.61 0.95 4.80
N GLY A 76 -8.77 1.95 4.52
CA GLY A 76 -9.00 3.33 4.95
C GLY A 76 -8.28 4.31 4.04
N SER A 77 -8.78 5.54 4.02
CA SER A 77 -8.22 6.66 3.27
C SER A 77 -8.38 7.95 4.07
N ASP A 78 -7.39 8.82 3.99
CA ASP A 78 -7.41 10.14 4.63
C ASP A 78 -6.95 11.18 3.60
N SER A 79 -7.91 11.94 3.04
CA SER A 79 -7.62 12.89 1.97
C SER A 79 -7.01 14.20 2.47
N GLU A 80 -7.09 14.49 3.78
CA GLU A 80 -6.47 15.69 4.37
C GLU A 80 -4.94 15.65 4.30
N LEU A 81 -4.37 14.49 4.02
CA LEU A 81 -2.93 14.24 3.95
C LEU A 81 -2.41 14.08 2.51
N ASN A 82 -3.23 14.39 1.51
CA ASN A 82 -2.88 14.26 0.09
C ASN A 82 -1.59 15.01 -0.28
N ASP A 83 -1.34 16.16 0.35
CA ASP A 83 -0.17 16.98 0.07
C ASP A 83 1.14 16.41 0.65
N LEU A 84 1.07 15.36 1.49
CA LEU A 84 2.28 14.74 2.06
C LEU A 84 3.05 13.88 1.05
N LEU A 85 2.37 13.32 0.05
CA LEU A 85 2.96 12.52 -1.01
C LEU A 85 2.11 12.64 -2.27
N THR A 86 2.60 13.35 -3.28
CA THR A 86 1.83 13.65 -4.49
C THR A 86 2.74 13.75 -5.71
N ILE A 87 2.15 13.52 -6.88
CA ILE A 87 2.72 13.89 -8.17
C ILE A 87 1.83 15.01 -8.71
N ASN A 88 2.33 16.24 -8.66
CA ASN A 88 1.58 17.40 -9.11
C ASN A 88 1.46 17.42 -10.63
N PHE A 89 0.45 18.11 -11.15
CA PHE A 89 0.38 18.45 -12.57
C PHE A 89 1.04 19.81 -12.77
N ASP A 90 1.84 19.95 -13.83
CA ASP A 90 2.48 21.23 -14.18
C ASP A 90 1.46 22.30 -14.60
N HIS A 91 0.25 21.89 -14.98
CA HIS A 91 -0.86 22.73 -15.44
C HIS A 91 -2.20 22.28 -14.83
N ASP A 92 -3.27 23.05 -15.07
CA ASP A 92 -4.60 22.77 -14.55
C ASP A 92 -5.10 21.39 -14.99
N LYS A 93 -5.15 20.46 -14.02
CA LYS A 93 -5.58 19.08 -14.18
C LYS A 93 -6.97 18.94 -14.83
N TYR A 94 -7.80 19.99 -14.74
CA TYR A 94 -9.17 20.00 -15.28
C TYR A 94 -9.33 20.77 -16.59
N ASN A 95 -8.23 21.23 -17.20
CA ASN A 95 -8.29 21.87 -18.51
C ASN A 95 -8.49 20.83 -19.63
N LEU A 96 -9.76 20.49 -19.87
CA LEU A 96 -10.18 19.55 -20.92
C LEU A 96 -10.01 20.11 -22.34
N ASP A 97 -9.82 21.42 -22.49
CA ASP A 97 -9.62 22.07 -23.79
C ASP A 97 -8.21 21.83 -24.36
N LYS A 98 -7.26 21.46 -23.49
CA LYS A 98 -5.85 21.22 -23.85
C LYS A 98 -5.29 19.95 -23.19
N PRO A 99 -5.87 18.76 -23.49
CA PRO A 99 -5.53 17.52 -22.79
C PRO A 99 -4.06 17.10 -22.94
N ASN A 100 -3.41 17.50 -24.04
CA ASN A 100 -2.00 17.17 -24.33
C ASN A 100 -0.98 18.08 -23.64
N VAL A 101 -1.42 19.12 -22.92
CA VAL A 101 -0.53 20.09 -22.27
C VAL A 101 -0.30 19.70 -20.81
N ASN A 102 -1.21 18.93 -20.21
CA ASN A 102 -1.06 18.44 -18.85
C ASN A 102 0.06 17.39 -18.77
N LYS A 103 1.18 17.79 -18.18
CA LYS A 103 2.28 16.90 -17.83
C LYS A 103 2.29 16.67 -16.33
N TYR A 104 2.53 15.42 -15.95
CA TYR A 104 2.88 15.10 -14.58
C TYR A 104 4.24 15.72 -14.27
N GLY A 105 4.29 16.46 -13.16
CA GLY A 105 5.51 16.97 -12.58
C GLY A 105 6.28 15.87 -11.85
N LYS A 106 7.19 16.30 -10.98
CA LYS A 106 8.00 15.39 -10.16
C LYS A 106 7.28 15.00 -8.87
N LEU A 107 7.58 13.80 -8.38
CA LEU A 107 7.10 13.28 -7.10
C LEU A 107 7.60 14.19 -5.98
N TYR A 108 6.66 14.64 -5.16
CA TYR A 108 6.92 15.38 -3.94
C TYR A 108 6.57 14.52 -2.73
N MET A 109 7.43 14.52 -1.71
CA MET A 109 7.18 13.81 -0.45
C MET A 109 7.70 14.60 0.75
N ASN A 110 6.82 14.86 1.72
CA ASN A 110 7.23 15.28 3.05
C ASN A 110 7.55 14.06 3.93
N GLY A 111 8.77 13.53 3.79
CA GLY A 111 9.18 12.28 4.45
C GLY A 111 9.06 12.31 5.98
N LYS A 112 9.22 13.48 6.62
CA LYS A 112 9.12 13.62 8.09
C LYS A 112 7.68 13.37 8.57
N GLU A 113 6.71 14.00 7.92
CA GLU A 113 5.31 13.87 8.30
C GLU A 113 4.74 12.51 7.87
N VAL A 114 5.15 11.98 6.71
CA VAL A 114 4.84 10.60 6.29
C VAL A 114 5.36 9.59 7.34
N PHE A 115 6.60 9.74 7.81
CA PHE A 115 7.16 8.88 8.85
C PHE A 115 6.32 8.91 10.14
N LYS A 116 6.03 10.11 10.67
CA LYS A 116 5.24 10.29 11.90
C LYS A 116 3.84 9.72 11.77
N TYR A 117 3.17 9.98 10.65
CA TYR A 117 1.84 9.44 10.39
C TYR A 117 1.87 7.91 10.37
N THR A 118 2.84 7.33 9.64
CA THR A 118 2.94 5.88 9.49
C THR A 118 3.15 5.18 10.84
N ILE A 119 4.11 5.63 11.65
CA ILE A 119 4.43 4.98 12.94
C ILE A 119 3.28 5.11 13.97
N SER A 120 2.46 6.15 13.85
CA SER A 120 1.34 6.39 14.77
C SER A 120 0.04 5.70 14.32
N ASN A 121 -0.12 5.46 13.01
CA ASN A 121 -1.36 4.92 12.45
C ASN A 121 -1.32 3.41 12.18
N ILE A 122 -0.16 2.82 11.82
CA ILE A 122 -0.08 1.36 11.59
C ILE A 122 -0.59 0.54 12.80
N PRO A 123 -0.24 0.88 14.06
CA PRO A 123 -0.79 0.15 15.21
C PRO A 123 -2.31 0.18 15.30
N LYS A 124 -2.93 1.31 14.91
CA LYS A 124 -4.40 1.46 14.90
C LYS A 124 -5.02 0.63 13.77
N ILE A 125 -4.39 0.64 12.59
CA ILE A 125 -4.79 -0.16 11.42
C ILE A 125 -4.71 -1.65 11.74
N LEU A 126 -3.61 -2.11 12.34
CA LEU A 126 -3.43 -3.53 12.70
C LEU A 126 -4.52 -3.99 13.67
N LYS A 127 -4.80 -3.19 14.71
CA LYS A 127 -5.88 -3.49 15.67
C LYS A 127 -7.24 -3.63 14.98
N LYS A 128 -7.56 -2.77 14.01
CA LYS A 128 -8.79 -2.87 13.21
C LYS A 128 -8.79 -4.11 12.31
N ALA A 129 -7.65 -4.43 11.68
CA ALA A 129 -7.51 -5.57 10.79
C ALA A 129 -7.64 -6.92 11.51
N ILE A 130 -7.26 -7.02 12.78
CA ILE A 130 -7.46 -8.24 13.59
C ILE A 130 -8.75 -8.18 14.42
N GLN A 131 -9.50 -7.08 14.38
CA GLN A 131 -10.74 -6.94 15.15
C GLN A 131 -11.73 -8.04 14.74
N HIS A 132 -12.41 -8.65 15.71
CA HIS A 132 -13.36 -9.75 15.49
C HIS A 132 -12.79 -11.03 14.85
N SER A 133 -11.47 -11.14 14.63
CA SER A 133 -10.83 -12.34 14.08
C SER A 133 -10.49 -13.41 15.12
N ASN A 134 -10.57 -13.07 16.42
CA ASN A 134 -10.12 -13.90 17.53
C ASN A 134 -8.62 -14.29 17.46
N ILE A 135 -7.82 -13.49 16.73
CA ILE A 135 -6.36 -13.66 16.59
C ILE A 135 -5.65 -12.64 17.48
N ASN A 136 -4.67 -13.10 18.26
CA ASN A 136 -3.76 -12.20 18.97
C ASN A 136 -2.54 -11.88 18.10
N ILE A 137 -1.89 -10.74 18.35
CA ILE A 137 -0.71 -10.31 17.57
C ILE A 137 0.43 -11.34 17.71
N GLU A 138 0.54 -12.00 18.86
CA GLU A 138 1.54 -13.02 19.15
C GLU A 138 1.36 -14.27 18.27
N ASP A 139 0.13 -14.57 17.86
CA ASP A 139 -0.22 -15.74 17.05
C ASP A 139 0.18 -15.56 15.57
N ILE A 140 0.41 -14.32 15.14
CA ILE A 140 0.83 -14.01 13.76
C ILE A 140 2.26 -14.48 13.54
N ASN A 141 2.48 -15.34 12.54
CA ASN A 141 3.82 -15.84 12.20
C ASN A 141 4.65 -14.80 11.45
N TYR A 142 4.03 -14.08 10.51
CA TYR A 142 4.72 -13.15 9.64
C TYR A 142 3.98 -11.82 9.48
N PHE A 143 4.73 -10.73 9.48
CA PHE A 143 4.27 -9.38 9.17
C PHE A 143 4.96 -8.92 7.89
N ILE A 144 4.16 -8.70 6.84
CA ILE A 144 4.64 -8.21 5.54
C ILE A 144 4.13 -6.78 5.39
N PHE A 145 5.01 -5.81 5.63
CA PHE A 145 4.70 -4.39 5.47
C PHE A 145 5.08 -3.91 4.07
N HIS A 146 4.46 -2.80 3.64
CA HIS A 146 4.98 -2.05 2.50
C HIS A 146 6.41 -1.57 2.80
N GLN A 147 7.33 -1.85 1.89
CA GLN A 147 8.77 -1.63 2.05
C GLN A 147 9.17 -0.17 1.74
N ALA A 148 8.59 0.79 2.46
CA ALA A 148 8.88 2.21 2.26
C ALA A 148 10.28 2.60 2.75
N ASN A 149 10.63 2.19 3.99
CA ASN A 149 11.92 2.48 4.61
C ASN A 149 12.13 1.54 5.80
N ILE A 150 13.33 0.95 5.92
CA ILE A 150 13.64 0.02 7.03
C ILE A 150 13.44 0.64 8.41
N ARG A 151 13.70 1.95 8.58
CA ARG A 151 13.51 2.65 9.86
C ARG A 151 12.04 2.72 10.28
N ILE A 152 11.13 2.85 9.32
CA ILE A 152 9.68 2.83 9.59
C ILE A 152 9.30 1.45 10.11
N ILE A 153 9.75 0.40 9.41
CA ILE A 153 9.44 -0.98 9.73
C ILE A 153 9.95 -1.35 11.12
N GLU A 154 11.22 -1.05 11.42
CA GLU A 154 11.82 -1.27 12.74
C GLU A 154 11.08 -0.52 13.86
N THR A 155 10.71 0.74 13.61
CA THR A 155 9.98 1.55 14.61
C THR A 155 8.59 1.00 14.87
N VAL A 156 7.88 0.59 13.82
CA VAL A 156 6.54 0.00 13.92
C VAL A 156 6.60 -1.34 14.65
N ALA A 157 7.55 -2.21 14.30
CA ALA A 157 7.74 -3.50 14.94
C ALA A 157 8.03 -3.33 16.44
N LYS A 158 8.91 -2.40 16.79
CA LYS A 158 9.20 -2.03 18.19
C LYS A 158 7.96 -1.54 18.93
N ASN A 159 7.18 -0.61 18.34
CA ASN A 159 5.98 -0.07 18.97
C ASN A 159 4.88 -1.12 19.19
N LEU A 160 4.89 -2.20 18.40
CA LEU A 160 3.94 -3.31 18.47
C LEU A 160 4.47 -4.53 19.23
N ASN A 161 5.69 -4.46 19.79
CA ASN A 161 6.39 -5.59 20.41
C ASN A 161 6.49 -6.82 19.48
N ILE A 162 6.65 -6.59 18.19
CA ILE A 162 6.82 -7.65 17.18
C ILE A 162 8.33 -7.95 17.05
N PRO A 163 8.76 -9.20 17.23
CA PRO A 163 10.14 -9.59 16.92
C PRO A 163 10.47 -9.37 15.45
N MET A 164 11.61 -8.75 15.14
CA MET A 164 12.04 -8.53 13.75
C MET A 164 12.19 -9.82 12.95
N SER A 165 12.39 -10.98 13.59
CA SER A 165 12.40 -12.30 12.93
C SER A 165 11.07 -12.67 12.27
N LYS A 166 9.96 -12.11 12.75
CA LYS A 166 8.62 -12.25 12.18
C LYS A 166 8.33 -11.23 11.05
N VAL A 167 9.18 -10.23 10.85
CA VAL A 167 9.02 -9.25 9.75
C VAL A 167 9.70 -9.78 8.50
N LYS A 168 9.02 -9.74 7.35
CA LYS A 168 9.52 -10.19 6.05
C LYS A 168 9.53 -9.08 5.02
#